data_AF-A0AAU7DYP3-F1
#
_entry.id   AF-A0AAU7DYP3-F1
#
_cell.length_a   1.000
_cell.length_b   1.000
_cell.length_c   1.000
_cell.angle_alpha   90.00
_cell.angle_beta   90.00
_cell.angle_gamma   90.00
#
_symmetry.space_group_name_H-M   'P 1'
#
loop_
_entity.id
_entity.type
_entity.pdbx_description
1 polymer ?
#
loop_
_entity_poly.entity_id
_entity_poly.type
_entity_poly.pdbx_seq_one_letter_code
_entity_poly.pdbx_strand_id
1 'polypeptide(L)' 'MTVDPRAALDRFIAALEVHYLAVANRRGENDRSVDDAYDVLEDALDVYDEALASKFGELLPFSTLDDDDYDDEDFEEDQD' A
#
# COMPACT_ATOMS: atom_id res chain seq x y z
N MET A 1 -14.58 -15.54 0.97
CA MET A 1 -15.72 -14.64 1.23
C MET A 1 -15.26 -13.27 0.77
N THR A 2 -16.00 -12.62 -0.12
CA THR A 2 -15.62 -11.31 -0.63
C THR A 2 -15.95 -10.24 0.42
N VAL A 3 -14.98 -9.42 0.80
CA VAL A 3 -15.15 -8.35 1.79
C VAL A 3 -16.03 -7.26 1.19
N ASP A 4 -16.92 -6.66 1.98
CA ASP A 4 -17.69 -5.51 1.48
C ASP A 4 -16.75 -4.30 1.24
N PRO A 5 -16.74 -3.67 0.06
CA PRO A 5 -15.81 -2.58 -0.25
C PRO A 5 -15.94 -1.38 0.68
N ARG A 6 -17.11 -1.12 1.25
CA ARG A 6 -17.27 0.00 2.19
C ARG A 6 -16.53 -0.30 3.49
N ALA A 7 -16.58 -1.54 3.96
CA ALA A 7 -15.86 -1.99 5.14
C ALA A 7 -14.35 -2.10 4.88
N ALA A 8 -13.94 -2.56 3.68
CA ALA A 8 -12.54 -2.56 3.26
C ALA A 8 -11.98 -1.12 3.19
N LEU A 9 -12.75 -0.17 2.64
CA LEU A 9 -12.38 1.25 2.61
C LEU A 9 -12.22 1.84 4.02
N ASP A 10 -13.10 1.51 4.96
CA ASP A 10 -12.95 1.97 6.35
C ASP A 10 -11.66 1.42 6.99
N ARG A 11 -11.30 0.16 6.69
CA ARG A 11 -10.03 -0.42 7.13
C ARG A 11 -8.83 0.27 6.49
N PHE A 12 -8.89 0.56 5.20
CA PHE A 12 -7.82 1.26 4.47
C PHE A 12 -7.60 2.67 5.02
N ILE A 13 -8.67 3.44 5.27
CA ILE A 13 -8.58 4.77 5.90
C ILE A 13 -7.92 4.68 7.29
N ALA A 14 -8.32 3.72 8.11
CA ALA A 14 -7.70 3.52 9.43
C ALA A 14 -6.21 3.16 9.33
N ALA A 15 -5.81 2.35 8.35
CA ALA A 15 -4.42 2.01 8.11
C ALA A 15 -3.59 3.25 7.69
N LEU A 16 -4.14 4.11 6.83
CA LEU A 16 -3.52 5.40 6.46
C LEU A 16 -3.27 6.29 7.69
N GLU A 17 -4.23 6.37 8.60
CA GLU A 17 -4.08 7.13 9.85
C GLU A 17 -3.00 6.53 10.76
N VAL A 18 -2.96 5.20 10.91
CA VAL A 18 -1.93 4.49 11.68
C VAL A 18 -0.54 4.72 11.09
N HIS A 19 -0.39 4.56 9.77
CA HIS A 19 0.87 4.80 9.06
C HIS A 19 1.34 6.24 9.24
N TYR A 20 0.44 7.23 9.07
CA TYR A 20 0.77 8.64 9.32
C TYR A 20 1.28 8.86 10.75
N LEU A 21 0.59 8.28 11.75
CA LEU A 21 1.00 8.42 13.15
C LEU A 21 2.34 7.76 13.44
N ALA A 22 2.63 6.58 12.87
CA ALA A 22 3.91 5.91 13.01
C ALA A 22 5.05 6.78 12.45
N VAL A 23 4.90 7.27 11.21
CA VAL A 23 5.88 8.14 10.56
C VAL A 23 6.08 9.45 11.34
N ALA A 24 4.99 10.08 11.79
CA ALA A 24 5.05 11.33 12.55
C ALA A 24 5.75 11.18 13.92
N ASN A 25 5.75 9.98 14.50
CA ASN A 25 6.34 9.69 15.81
C ASN A 25 7.63 8.85 15.74
N ARG A 26 8.21 8.68 14.54
CA ARG A 26 9.37 7.81 14.33
C ARG A 26 10.58 8.20 15.18
N ARG A 27 11.28 7.20 15.69
CA ARG A 27 12.44 7.31 16.57
C ARG A 27 13.70 6.85 15.82
N GLY A 28 14.15 7.71 14.92
CA GLY A 28 15.31 7.44 14.07
C GLY A 28 14.91 6.89 12.70
N GLU A 29 15.92 6.51 11.93
CA GLU A 29 15.75 6.13 10.52
C GLU A 29 15.22 4.71 10.33
N ASN A 30 15.46 3.80 11.30
CA ASN A 30 15.04 2.40 11.25
C ASN A 30 14.00 2.11 12.35
N ASP A 31 12.95 2.92 12.40
CA ASP A 31 11.87 2.69 13.37
C ASP A 31 10.95 1.59 12.88
N ARG A 32 11.03 0.42 13.53
CA ARG A 32 10.19 -0.75 13.25
C ARG A 32 8.69 -0.45 13.25
N SER A 33 8.22 0.52 14.02
CA SER A 33 6.79 0.87 14.02
C SER A 33 6.34 1.48 12.70
N VAL A 34 7.25 2.09 11.94
CA VAL A 34 6.99 2.59 10.59
C VAL A 34 6.92 1.41 9.62
N ASP A 35 7.87 0.48 9.70
CA ASP A 35 7.90 -0.72 8.86
C ASP A 35 6.63 -1.57 9.07
N ASP A 36 6.31 -1.89 10.33
CA ASP A 36 5.10 -2.65 10.68
C ASP A 36 3.82 -1.92 10.20
N ALA A 37 3.81 -0.59 10.18
CA ALA A 37 2.66 0.20 9.71
C ALA A 37 2.58 0.25 8.17
N TYR A 38 3.70 0.10 7.48
CA TYR A 38 3.76 0.01 6.02
C TYR A 38 3.12 -1.29 5.54
N ASP A 39 3.52 -2.43 6.11
CA ASP A 39 2.95 -3.75 5.80
C ASP A 39 1.42 -3.75 5.99
N VAL A 40 0.94 -3.18 7.09
CA VAL A 40 -0.51 -3.11 7.39
C VAL A 40 -1.26 -2.21 6.41
N LEU A 41 -0.62 -1.15 5.90
CA LEU A 41 -1.21 -0.26 4.92
C LEU A 41 -1.33 -0.93 3.55
N GLU A 42 -0.29 -1.63 3.12
CA GLU A 42 -0.25 -2.42 1.90
C GLU A 42 -1.31 -3.52 1.90
N ASP A 43 -1.36 -4.34 2.95
CA ASP A 43 -2.40 -5.37 3.13
C ASP A 43 -3.83 -4.77 3.03
N ALA A 44 -4.03 -3.59 3.60
CA ALA A 44 -5.33 -2.93 3.60
C ALA A 44 -5.70 -2.36 2.22
N LEU A 45 -4.71 -1.93 1.44
CA LEU A 45 -4.90 -1.48 0.07
C LEU A 45 -5.35 -2.66 -0.81
N ASP A 46 -4.63 -3.78 -0.76
CA ASP A 46 -4.92 -4.96 -1.59
C ASP A 46 -6.30 -5.52 -1.31
N VAL A 47 -6.68 -5.61 -0.04
CA VAL A 47 -8.03 -6.06 0.35
C VAL A 47 -9.11 -5.11 -0.18
N TYR A 48 -8.84 -3.81 -0.23
CA TYR A 48 -9.78 -2.84 -0.80
C TYR A 48 -9.87 -2.93 -2.32
N ASP A 49 -8.74 -3.08 -3.01
CA ASP A 49 -8.70 -3.26 -4.46
C ASP A 49 -9.40 -4.56 -4.89
N GLU A 50 -9.12 -5.69 -4.22
CA GLU A 50 -9.81 -6.96 -4.47
C GLU A 50 -11.33 -6.84 -4.23
N ALA A 51 -11.73 -6.12 -3.18
CA ALA A 51 -13.15 -5.91 -2.88
C ALA A 51 -13.85 -5.09 -3.98
N LEU A 52 -13.22 -4.03 -4.48
CA LEU A 52 -13.72 -3.24 -5.61
C LEU A 52 -13.84 -4.09 -6.87
N ALA A 53 -12.79 -4.85 -7.21
CA ALA A 53 -12.77 -5.73 -8.37
C ALA A 53 -13.89 -6.75 -8.29
N SER A 54 -14.08 -7.36 -7.12
CA SER A 54 -15.10 -8.39 -6.91
C SER A 54 -16.53 -7.84 -7.00
N LYS A 55 -16.81 -6.66 -6.44
CA LYS A 55 -18.17 -6.12 -6.36
C LYS A 55 -18.59 -5.30 -7.57
N PHE A 56 -17.67 -4.54 -8.15
CA PHE A 56 -17.96 -3.58 -9.22
C PHE A 56 -17.23 -3.89 -10.52
N GLY A 57 -16.23 -4.77 -10.51
CA GLY A 57 -15.40 -5.05 -11.69
C GLY A 57 -14.41 -3.92 -12.00
N GLU A 58 -14.09 -3.09 -11.02
CA GLU A 58 -13.22 -1.93 -11.14
C GLU A 58 -11.97 -2.13 -10.27
N LEU A 59 -10.82 -1.61 -10.74
CA LEU A 59 -9.54 -1.63 -10.04
C LEU A 59 -9.09 -0.21 -9.73
N LEU A 60 -8.18 -0.08 -8.76
CA LEU A 60 -7.51 1.18 -8.48
C LEU A 60 -6.54 1.55 -9.62
N PRO A 61 -6.32 2.86 -9.87
CA PRO A 61 -5.35 3.31 -10.86
C PRO A 61 -3.89 3.23 -10.36
N PHE A 62 -3.65 2.64 -9.19
CA PHE A 62 -2.35 2.42 -8.57
C PHE A 62 -2.41 1.13 -7.74
N SER A 63 -1.26 0.49 -7.54
CA SER A 63 -1.07 -0.69 -6.70
C SER A 63 0.13 -0.46 -5.77
N THR A 64 0.37 -1.39 -4.85
CA THR A 64 1.69 -1.48 -4.23
C THR A 64 2.74 -1.92 -5.25
N LEU A 65 3.99 -1.62 -4.94
CA LEU A 65 5.14 -2.09 -5.70
C LEU A 65 5.55 -3.42 -5.08
N ASP A 66 5.60 -4.48 -5.87
CA ASP A 66 6.15 -5.74 -5.38
C ASP A 66 7.65 -5.54 -5.15
N ASP A 67 8.21 -6.14 -4.09
CA ASP A 67 9.63 -5.98 -3.74
C ASP A 67 10.58 -6.46 -4.87
N ASP A 68 10.04 -7.29 -5.78
CA ASP A 68 10.70 -7.81 -6.99
C ASP A 68 10.65 -6.84 -8.20
N ASP A 69 9.83 -5.78 -8.19
CA ASP A 69 9.75 -4.78 -9.28
C ASP A 69 10.87 -3.71 -9.21
N TYR A 70 11.73 -3.77 -8.18
CA TYR A 70 12.85 -2.85 -7.97
C TYR A 70 14.16 -3.26 -8.68
N ASP A 71 14.19 -4.32 -9.49
CA ASP A 71 15.44 -4.91 -10.02
C ASP A 71 15.73 -4.67 -11.52
N ASP A 72 15.02 -3.82 -12.27
CA ASP A 72 15.42 -3.60 -13.69
C ASP A 72 14.88 -2.32 -14.39
N GLU A 73 15.15 -1.13 -13.84
CA GLU A 73 15.22 0.08 -14.66
C GLU A 73 16.56 0.80 -14.41
N ASP A 74 17.66 0.12 -14.76
CA ASP A 74 18.89 0.80 -15.18
C ASP A 74 18.50 1.64 -16.42
N PHE A 75 18.11 2.91 -16.17
CA PHE A 75 17.98 3.92 -17.22
C PHE A 75 19.37 4.10 -17.84
N GLU A 76 19.71 3.30 -18.85
CA GLU A 76 20.80 3.62 -19.76
C GLU A 76 20.42 4.92 -20.48
N GLU A 77 20.88 6.06 -19.93
CA GLU A 77 20.96 7.32 -20.66
C GLU A 77 21.90 7.11 -21.85
N ASP A 78 21.34 6.63 -22.97
CA ASP A 78 21.99 6.70 -24.27
C ASP A 78 22.14 8.20 -24.63
N GLN A 79 23.29 8.76 -24.25
CA GLN A 79 23.76 10.05 -24.74
C GLN A 79 24.23 9.88 -26.19
N ASP A 80 23.41 10.31 -27.14
CA ASP A 80 23.86 10.80 -28.45
C ASP A 80 22.92 11.88 -29.04
#